data_AF-A0A378C5H0-F1
#
_entry.id   AF-A0A378C5H0-F1
#
_cell.length_a   1.000
_cell.length_b   1.000
_cell.length_c   1.000
_cell.angle_alpha   90.00
_cell.angle_beta   90.00
_cell.angle_gamma   90.00
#
_symmetry.space_group_name_H-M   'P 1'
#
loop_
_entity.id
_entity.type
_entity.pdbx_description
1 polymer ?
#
loop_
_entity_poly.entity_id
_entity_poly.type
_entity_poly.pdbx_seq_one_letter_code
_entity_poly.pdbx_strand_id
1 'polypeptide(L)'
;MSTTKLTRREQREHAQRFIDTLAGTAFPNSRRIYVHGSQADIRVPMREIQLSPTLVGGDKDKPRYETNEPIPVYDTSGPYGDPDISIDVRQGLAKLRQPWIDARNDCAPLSERSSAYTKARLADDGLDELRFSGLLTAQTRRRWQMRYPAALRPPGDSHPGDGVHRHSRKHGSRTYPQRGSAPAARR
;
A
#
# COMPACT_ATOMS: atom_id res chain seq x y z
N MET A 1 17.45 -34.03 -14.52
CA MET A 1 18.58 -33.11 -14.73
C MET A 1 19.12 -32.70 -13.37
N SER A 2 20.41 -32.87 -13.12
CA SER A 2 21.04 -32.54 -11.83
C SER A 2 21.25 -31.02 -11.75
N THR A 3 20.62 -30.35 -10.78
CA THR A 3 20.88 -28.92 -10.51
C THR A 3 22.15 -28.78 -9.69
N THR A 4 23.23 -28.31 -10.31
CA THR A 4 24.49 -27.98 -9.63
C THR A 4 24.22 -26.86 -8.61
N LYS A 5 24.66 -27.03 -7.35
CA LYS A 5 24.51 -26.00 -6.31
C LYS A 5 25.55 -24.89 -6.51
N LEU A 6 25.09 -23.64 -6.55
CA LEU A 6 25.95 -22.45 -6.58
C LEU A 6 26.78 -22.33 -5.30
N THR A 7 27.99 -21.79 -5.43
CA THR A 7 28.83 -21.41 -4.29
C THR A 7 28.23 -20.23 -3.51
N ARG A 8 28.64 -20.03 -2.25
CA ARG A 8 28.18 -18.89 -1.43
C ARG A 8 28.46 -17.54 -2.08
N ARG A 9 29.60 -17.39 -2.76
CA ARG A 9 29.98 -16.15 -3.44
C ARG A 9 29.03 -15.86 -4.60
N GLU A 10 28.80 -16.85 -5.46
CA GLU A 10 27.88 -16.72 -6.60
C GLU A 10 26.44 -16.45 -6.13
N GLN A 11 26.00 -17.09 -5.06
CA GLN A 11 24.69 -16.80 -4.45
C GLN A 11 24.56 -15.34 -4.01
N ARG A 12 25.60 -14.78 -3.37
CA ARG A 12 25.62 -13.36 -2.96
C ARG A 12 25.63 -12.43 -4.15
N GLU A 13 26.44 -12.70 -5.17
CA GLU A 13 26.50 -11.89 -6.39
C GLU A 13 25.15 -11.94 -7.14
N HIS A 14 24.51 -13.10 -7.24
CA HIS A 14 23.17 -13.25 -7.80
C HIS A 14 22.12 -12.46 -7.01
N ALA A 15 22.14 -12.58 -5.68
CA ALA A 15 21.21 -11.84 -4.83
C ALA A 15 21.40 -10.32 -4.95
N GLN A 16 22.66 -9.86 -4.99
CA GLN A 16 23.00 -8.45 -5.14
C GLN A 16 22.50 -7.91 -6.48
N ARG A 17 22.80 -8.61 -7.58
CA ARG A 17 22.30 -8.24 -8.91
C ARG A 17 20.78 -8.21 -8.92
N PHE A 18 20.12 -9.23 -8.38
CA PHE A 18 18.65 -9.26 -8.31
C PHE A 18 18.10 -8.01 -7.64
N ILE A 19 18.64 -7.62 -6.47
CA ILE A 19 18.23 -6.42 -5.73
C ILE A 19 18.47 -5.15 -6.55
N ASP A 20 19.65 -5.01 -7.16
CA ASP A 20 20.02 -3.81 -7.92
C ASP A 20 19.25 -3.68 -9.24
N THR A 21 18.74 -4.78 -9.79
CA THR A 21 17.95 -4.80 -11.03
C THR A 21 16.45 -4.99 -10.80
N LEU A 22 15.95 -4.84 -9.56
CA LEU A 22 14.52 -4.92 -9.28
C LEU A 22 13.80 -3.80 -10.04
N ALA A 23 12.85 -4.19 -10.90
CA ALA A 23 12.02 -3.28 -11.66
C ALA A 23 10.55 -3.69 -11.56
N GLY A 24 9.66 -2.73 -11.77
CA GLY A 24 8.23 -3.01 -11.82
C GLY A 24 7.90 -4.00 -12.95
N THR A 25 7.12 -5.04 -12.65
CA THR A 25 6.69 -6.00 -13.67
C THR A 25 5.29 -5.67 -14.17
N ALA A 26 5.14 -5.55 -15.49
CA ALA A 26 3.84 -5.40 -16.13
C ALA A 26 3.22 -6.78 -16.41
N PHE A 27 1.90 -6.88 -16.27
CA PHE A 27 1.16 -8.08 -16.64
C PHE A 27 0.84 -8.07 -18.13
N PRO A 28 1.03 -9.18 -18.86
CA PRO A 28 0.65 -9.26 -20.28
C PRO A 28 -0.82 -8.90 -20.49
N ASN A 29 -1.12 -8.20 -21.59
CA ASN A 29 -2.47 -7.75 -21.97
C ASN A 29 -3.21 -6.99 -20.87
N SER A 30 -2.47 -6.36 -19.95
CA SER A 30 -3.03 -5.57 -18.87
C SER A 30 -2.20 -4.31 -18.72
N ARG A 31 -2.87 -3.19 -18.43
CA ARG A 31 -2.19 -1.94 -18.08
C ARG A 31 -2.62 -1.47 -16.71
N ARG A 32 -1.71 -0.88 -15.96
CA ARG A 32 -2.06 -0.20 -14.72
C ARG A 32 -2.82 1.08 -15.04
N ILE A 33 -3.82 1.36 -14.22
CA ILE A 33 -4.54 2.63 -14.21
C ILE A 33 -4.65 3.11 -12.76
N TYR A 34 -4.93 4.40 -12.59
CA TYR A 34 -5.17 5.00 -11.28
C TYR A 34 -6.56 5.62 -11.23
N VAL A 35 -7.36 5.18 -10.27
CA VAL A 35 -8.64 5.83 -9.96
C VAL A 35 -8.40 6.91 -8.92
N HIS A 36 -8.75 8.15 -9.24
CA HIS A 36 -8.61 9.25 -8.30
C HIS A 36 -9.68 9.18 -7.21
N GLY A 37 -9.25 9.38 -5.96
CA GLY A 37 -10.14 9.44 -4.80
C GLY A 37 -10.73 10.83 -4.59
N SER A 38 -11.30 11.04 -3.40
CA SER A 38 -11.89 12.32 -3.00
C SER A 38 -10.86 13.47 -2.83
N GLN A 39 -9.57 13.15 -2.79
CA GLN A 39 -8.46 14.11 -2.75
C GLN A 39 -7.55 13.83 -3.94
N ALA A 40 -6.94 14.88 -4.50
CA ALA A 40 -6.15 14.80 -5.73
C ALA A 40 -4.96 13.83 -5.63
N ASP A 41 -4.37 13.73 -4.43
CA ASP A 41 -3.24 12.88 -4.11
C ASP A 41 -3.63 11.42 -3.77
N ILE A 42 -4.92 11.12 -3.62
CA ILE A 42 -5.42 9.74 -3.51
C ILE A 42 -5.50 9.14 -4.90
N ARG A 43 -4.58 8.23 -5.20
CA ARG A 43 -4.56 7.44 -6.43
C ARG A 43 -4.67 5.96 -6.09
N VAL A 44 -5.79 5.34 -6.42
CA VAL A 44 -6.05 3.91 -6.15
C VAL A 44 -5.56 3.09 -7.35
N PRO A 45 -4.55 2.23 -7.18
CA PRO A 45 -4.05 1.40 -8.28
C PRO A 45 -5.08 0.33 -8.64
N MET A 46 -5.42 0.30 -9.92
CA MET A 46 -6.16 -0.79 -10.55
C MET A 46 -5.36 -1.26 -11.77
N ARG A 47 -5.76 -2.38 -12.35
CA ARG A 47 -5.28 -2.81 -13.66
C ARG A 47 -6.46 -3.04 -14.58
N GLU A 48 -6.36 -2.61 -15.83
CA GLU A 48 -7.33 -2.89 -16.88
C GLU A 48 -6.84 -4.06 -17.71
N ILE A 49 -7.60 -5.14 -17.74
CA ILE A 49 -7.35 -6.31 -18.59
C ILE A 49 -7.99 -6.06 -19.95
N GLN A 50 -7.16 -6.10 -20.99
CA GLN A 50 -7.60 -5.98 -22.38
C GLN A 50 -8.19 -7.31 -22.85
N LEU A 51 -9.40 -7.25 -23.39
CA LEU A 51 -10.11 -8.41 -23.91
C LEU A 51 -9.98 -8.47 -25.44
N SER A 52 -9.88 -9.67 -26.00
CA SER A 52 -9.95 -9.84 -27.45
C SER A 52 -11.35 -9.45 -27.96
N PRO A 53 -11.49 -8.84 -29.14
CA PRO A 53 -12.80 -8.58 -29.75
C PRO A 53 -13.65 -9.85 -29.89
N THR A 54 -14.96 -9.72 -29.69
CA THR A 54 -15.92 -10.83 -29.85
C THR A 54 -16.34 -10.95 -31.31
N LEU A 55 -16.32 -12.16 -31.88
CA LEU A 55 -16.90 -12.42 -33.19
C LEU A 55 -18.44 -12.35 -33.09
N VAL A 56 -19.04 -11.39 -33.78
CA VAL A 56 -20.50 -11.10 -33.71
C VAL A 56 -21.23 -11.39 -35.02
N GLY A 57 -20.57 -12.11 -35.95
CA GLY A 57 -21.13 -12.56 -37.22
C GLY A 57 -20.21 -12.24 -38.41
N GLY A 58 -20.79 -12.20 -39.60
CA GLY A 58 -20.06 -12.04 -40.87
C GLY A 58 -19.75 -13.39 -41.53
N ASP A 59 -19.40 -13.34 -42.81
CA ASP A 59 -19.03 -14.53 -43.59
C ASP A 59 -17.55 -14.87 -43.39
N LYS A 60 -17.14 -16.05 -43.86
CA LYS A 60 -15.77 -16.55 -43.74
C LYS A 60 -14.71 -15.55 -44.25
N ASP A 61 -15.05 -14.80 -45.30
CA ASP A 61 -14.14 -13.82 -45.93
C ASP A 61 -14.23 -12.42 -45.29
N LYS A 62 -15.29 -12.14 -44.52
CA LYS A 62 -15.53 -10.84 -43.87
C LYS A 62 -16.15 -11.03 -42.48
N PRO A 63 -15.39 -11.58 -41.51
CA PRO A 63 -15.85 -11.68 -40.14
C PRO A 63 -16.04 -10.28 -39.53
N ARG A 64 -17.10 -10.12 -38.77
CA ARG A 64 -17.45 -8.89 -38.04
C ARG A 64 -17.15 -9.10 -36.56
N TYR A 65 -16.26 -8.26 -36.02
CA TYR A 65 -15.89 -8.25 -34.62
C TYR A 65 -16.46 -7.04 -33.89
N GLU A 66 -16.77 -7.20 -32.62
CA GLU A 66 -17.13 -6.14 -31.70
C GLU A 66 -16.06 -6.00 -30.62
N THR A 67 -15.60 -4.77 -30.38
CA THR A 67 -14.61 -4.49 -29.34
C THR A 67 -15.25 -4.62 -27.96
N ASN A 68 -14.59 -5.35 -27.06
CA ASN A 68 -15.00 -5.45 -25.67
C ASN A 68 -14.37 -4.34 -24.83
N GLU A 69 -15.14 -3.80 -23.87
CA GLU A 69 -14.59 -2.88 -22.88
C GLU A 69 -13.56 -3.58 -21.97
N PRO A 70 -12.45 -2.91 -21.61
CA PRO A 70 -11.48 -3.48 -20.68
C PRO A 70 -12.10 -3.72 -19.29
N ILE A 71 -11.64 -4.77 -18.59
CA ILE A 71 -12.12 -5.07 -17.24
C ILE A 71 -11.14 -4.49 -16.21
N PRO A 72 -11.54 -3.47 -15.42
CA PRO A 72 -10.72 -2.99 -14.31
C PRO A 72 -10.81 -3.95 -13.12
N VAL A 73 -9.65 -4.39 -12.61
CA VAL A 73 -9.54 -5.21 -11.40
C VAL A 73 -8.57 -4.58 -10.41
N TYR A 74 -8.76 -4.87 -9.12
CA TYR A 74 -7.90 -4.34 -8.07
C TYR A 74 -6.46 -4.83 -8.21
N ASP A 75 -5.49 -3.96 -7.97
CA ASP A 75 -4.08 -4.28 -8.13
C ASP A 75 -3.26 -4.02 -6.85
N THR A 76 -2.89 -5.12 -6.19
CA THR A 76 -2.14 -5.12 -4.93
C THR A 76 -0.63 -5.07 -5.10
N SER A 77 -0.11 -5.11 -6.33
CA SER A 77 1.34 -5.13 -6.57
C SER A 77 2.05 -3.84 -6.11
N GLY A 78 1.31 -2.74 -5.94
CA GLY A 78 1.88 -1.46 -5.51
C GLY A 78 2.98 -0.98 -6.46
N PRO A 79 3.96 -0.19 -5.98
CA PRO A 79 5.07 0.29 -6.80
C PRO A 79 5.85 -0.81 -7.55
N TYR A 80 5.89 -2.04 -7.02
CA TYR A 80 6.56 -3.17 -7.66
C TYR A 80 5.86 -3.72 -8.92
N GLY A 81 4.64 -3.26 -9.21
CA GLY A 81 3.96 -3.56 -10.48
C GLY A 81 3.92 -2.38 -11.45
N ASP A 82 4.59 -1.27 -11.13
CA ASP A 82 4.60 -0.06 -11.94
C ASP A 82 5.97 0.07 -12.62
N PRO A 83 6.05 -0.14 -13.95
CA PRO A 83 7.31 -0.03 -14.67
C PRO A 83 7.87 1.39 -14.67
N ASP A 84 7.05 2.40 -14.41
CA ASP A 84 7.46 3.81 -14.39
C ASP A 84 8.03 4.24 -13.02
N ILE A 85 7.96 3.36 -11.99
CA ILE A 85 8.51 3.63 -10.67
C ILE A 85 9.85 2.91 -10.51
N SER A 86 10.91 3.70 -10.32
CA SER A 86 12.21 3.18 -9.91
C SER A 86 12.15 2.66 -8.47
N ILE A 87 12.59 1.41 -8.28
CA ILE A 87 12.57 0.73 -6.98
C ILE A 87 13.99 0.66 -6.44
N ASP A 88 14.22 1.27 -5.29
CA ASP A 88 15.42 1.06 -4.48
C ASP A 88 15.01 0.49 -3.13
N VAL A 89 15.30 -0.79 -2.92
CA VAL A 89 14.98 -1.49 -1.66
C VAL A 89 15.70 -0.84 -0.48
N ARG A 90 16.91 -0.29 -0.68
CA ARG A 90 17.70 0.34 0.39
C ARG A 90 17.07 1.65 0.88
N GLN A 91 16.35 2.36 0.02
CA GLN A 91 15.60 3.57 0.37
C GLN A 91 14.19 3.28 0.87
N GLY A 92 13.60 2.18 0.41
CA GLY A 92 12.21 1.83 0.67
C GLY A 92 11.23 2.60 -0.23
N LEU A 93 9.93 2.36 -0.02
CA LEU A 93 8.87 2.97 -0.85
C LEU A 93 8.56 4.41 -0.41
N ALA A 94 8.06 5.21 -1.36
CA ALA A 94 7.54 6.54 -1.09
C ALA A 94 6.44 6.52 -0.01
N LYS A 95 6.54 7.45 0.94
CA LYS A 95 5.60 7.56 2.08
C LYS A 95 4.32 8.32 1.67
N LEU A 96 3.56 7.76 0.73
CA LEU A 96 2.37 8.40 0.14
C LEU A 96 1.36 8.92 1.17
N ARG A 97 1.28 8.27 2.33
CA ARG A 97 0.32 8.58 3.40
C ARG A 97 0.84 9.57 4.44
N GLN A 98 2.12 9.95 4.39
CA GLN A 98 2.71 10.82 5.42
C GLN A 98 1.96 12.15 5.56
N PRO A 99 1.62 12.88 4.47
CA PRO A 99 0.85 14.12 4.59
C PRO A 99 -0.50 13.93 5.29
N TRP A 100 -1.19 12.82 5.03
CA TRP A 100 -2.48 12.52 5.68
C TRP A 100 -2.32 12.16 7.15
N ILE A 101 -1.20 11.54 7.53
CA ILE A 101 -0.88 11.25 8.93
C ILE A 101 -0.59 12.56 9.66
N ASP A 102 0.26 13.42 9.09
CA ASP A 102 0.64 14.70 9.69
C ASP A 102 -0.57 15.63 9.82
N ALA A 103 -1.44 15.68 8.80
CA ALA A 103 -2.65 16.51 8.79
C ALA A 103 -3.66 16.16 9.90
N ARG A 104 -3.68 14.91 10.39
CA ARG A 104 -4.56 14.54 11.52
C ARG A 104 -4.06 15.09 12.86
N ASN A 105 -2.78 15.48 12.95
CA ASN A 105 -2.12 15.98 14.15
C ASN A 105 -2.37 15.10 15.40
N ASP A 106 -2.54 13.80 15.19
CA ASP A 106 -2.84 12.80 16.23
C ASP A 106 -1.60 12.00 16.64
N CYS A 107 -0.46 12.28 16.02
CA CYS A 107 0.83 11.64 16.26
C CYS A 107 1.90 12.65 16.71
N ALA A 108 2.89 12.16 17.47
CA ALA A 108 4.10 12.88 17.81
C ALA A 108 5.33 12.01 17.49
N PRO A 109 6.41 12.61 16.93
CA PRO A 109 7.65 11.88 16.71
C PRO A 109 8.28 11.48 18.05
N LEU A 110 8.89 10.30 18.07
CA LEU A 110 9.74 9.86 19.17
C LEU A 110 11.19 10.28 18.87
N SER A 111 11.87 10.82 19.89
CA SER A 111 13.30 11.15 19.82
C SER A 111 14.18 9.91 19.70
N GLU A 112 13.76 8.81 20.33
CA GLU A 112 14.44 7.51 20.28
C GLU A 112 13.46 6.35 20.15
N ARG A 113 13.94 5.19 19.68
CA ARG A 113 13.13 3.98 19.60
C ARG A 113 12.97 3.37 20.99
N SER A 114 11.75 3.02 21.38
CA SER A 114 11.47 2.53 22.74
C SER A 114 11.84 1.07 23.00
N SER A 115 11.99 0.24 21.96
CA SER A 115 12.26 -1.20 22.11
C SER A 115 13.74 -1.48 22.38
N ALA A 116 14.03 -2.23 23.46
CA ALA A 116 15.39 -2.70 23.78
C ALA A 116 16.02 -3.49 22.63
N TYR A 117 15.25 -4.35 21.96
CA TYR A 117 15.72 -5.10 20.79
C TYR A 117 16.19 -4.17 19.67
N THR A 118 15.40 -3.12 19.37
CA THR A 118 15.77 -2.20 18.30
C THR A 118 16.95 -1.31 18.67
N LYS A 119 17.06 -0.89 19.94
CA LYS A 119 18.25 -0.17 20.43
C LYS A 119 19.51 -1.03 20.27
N ALA A 120 19.48 -2.29 20.69
CA ALA A 120 20.59 -3.22 20.54
C ALA A 120 20.99 -3.45 19.07
N ARG A 121 20.01 -3.61 18.17
CA ARG A 121 20.24 -3.77 16.73
C ARG A 121 20.76 -2.51 16.04
N LEU A 122 20.49 -1.32 16.58
CA LEU A 122 21.01 -0.05 16.06
C LEU A 122 22.44 0.24 16.54
N ALA A 123 22.83 -0.29 17.70
CA ALA A 123 24.18 -0.17 18.23
C ALA A 123 25.17 -1.21 17.66
N ASP A 124 24.69 -2.11 16.80
CA ASP A 124 25.49 -3.19 16.20
C ASP A 124 26.02 -2.76 14.83
N ASP A 125 27.26 -2.27 14.77
CA ASP A 125 27.89 -1.76 13.54
C ASP A 125 27.99 -2.82 12.42
N GLY A 126 28.01 -4.12 12.79
CA GLY A 126 28.03 -5.22 11.83
C GLY A 126 26.78 -5.32 10.94
N LEU A 127 25.73 -4.55 11.25
CA LEU A 127 24.49 -4.49 10.49
C LEU A 127 24.38 -3.26 9.59
N ASP A 128 25.37 -2.36 9.56
CA ASP A 128 25.29 -1.11 8.81
C ASP A 128 24.99 -1.31 7.32
N GLU A 129 25.66 -2.27 6.67
CA GLU A 129 25.43 -2.59 5.26
C GLU A 129 24.03 -3.12 4.96
N LEU A 130 23.32 -3.61 5.97
CA LEU A 130 21.96 -4.16 5.86
C LEU A 130 20.88 -3.15 6.27
N ARG A 131 21.26 -1.97 6.78
CA ARG A 131 20.31 -0.93 7.20
C ARG A 131 19.75 -0.19 5.99
N PHE A 132 18.46 0.12 6.04
CA PHE A 132 17.87 1.09 5.13
C PHE A 132 18.51 2.46 5.34
N SER A 133 18.83 3.17 4.26
CA SER A 133 19.42 4.51 4.32
C SER A 133 18.44 5.54 4.90
N GLY A 134 17.14 5.38 4.64
CA GLY A 134 16.08 6.23 5.15
C GLY A 134 15.46 5.70 6.44
N LEU A 135 16.12 5.90 7.60
CA LEU A 135 15.53 5.51 8.88
C LEU A 135 14.20 6.24 9.13
N LEU A 136 13.15 5.47 9.34
CA LEU A 136 11.85 6.01 9.71
C LEU A 136 11.89 6.55 11.15
N THR A 137 11.47 7.81 11.31
CA THR A 137 11.16 8.39 12.62
C THR A 137 9.94 7.67 13.18
N ALA A 138 10.12 6.97 14.30
CA ALA A 138 9.01 6.34 14.98
C ALA A 138 8.06 7.42 15.48
N GLN A 139 6.75 7.21 15.32
CA GLN A 139 5.72 8.09 15.84
C GLN A 139 4.89 7.35 16.88
N THR A 140 4.48 8.06 17.92
CA THR A 140 3.50 7.58 18.89
C THR A 140 2.21 8.37 18.76
N ARG A 141 1.08 7.77 19.16
CA ARG A 141 -0.17 8.49 19.25
C ARG A 141 -0.03 9.55 20.34
N ARG A 142 -0.46 10.78 20.07
CA ARG A 142 -0.61 11.79 21.13
C ARG A 142 -1.61 11.23 22.14
N ARG A 143 -1.21 11.16 23.41
CA ARG A 143 -2.17 10.89 24.49
C ARG A 143 -3.19 12.04 24.44
N TRP A 144 -4.47 11.71 24.36
CA TRP A 144 -5.53 12.70 24.55
C TRP A 144 -5.35 13.31 25.94
N GLN A 145 -4.73 14.48 26.00
CA GLN A 145 -4.88 15.32 27.16
C GLN A 145 -6.30 15.84 27.05
N MET A 146 -7.26 15.25 27.77
CA MET A 146 -8.45 16.00 28.14
C MET A 146 -7.95 17.19 28.95
N ARG A 147 -7.68 18.31 28.27
CA ARG A 147 -7.60 19.61 28.92
C ARG A 147 -9.02 19.94 29.29
N TYR A 148 -9.45 19.45 30.44
CA TYR A 148 -10.49 20.16 31.15
C TYR A 148 -9.94 21.57 31.43
N PRO A 149 -10.66 22.65 31.07
CA PRO A 149 -10.30 23.97 31.57
C PRO A 149 -10.26 23.89 33.10
N ALA A 150 -9.29 24.56 33.73
CA ALA A 150 -9.04 24.45 35.17
C ALA A 150 -10.29 24.70 36.04
N ALA A 151 -11.28 25.44 35.50
CA ALA A 151 -12.56 25.73 36.12
C ALA A 151 -13.51 24.54 36.29
N LEU A 152 -13.22 23.35 35.74
CA LEU A 152 -14.09 22.16 35.81
C LEU A 152 -13.43 20.94 36.49
N ARG A 153 -12.34 21.13 37.26
CA ARG A 153 -11.71 20.02 37.97
C ARG A 153 -12.47 19.73 39.28
N PRO A 154 -13.10 18.55 39.45
CA PRO A 154 -13.67 18.18 40.74
C PRO A 154 -12.54 18.02 41.77
N PRO A 155 -12.72 18.49 43.02
CA PRO A 155 -11.71 18.30 44.05
C PRO A 155 -11.71 16.83 44.48
N GLY A 156 -10.61 16.11 44.24
CA GLY A 156 -10.33 14.85 44.94
C GLY A 156 -9.91 13.63 44.12
N ASP A 157 -9.91 13.65 42.79
CA ASP A 157 -9.62 12.41 42.05
C ASP A 157 -8.12 12.20 41.76
N SER A 158 -7.49 11.45 42.65
CA SER A 158 -6.29 10.66 42.37
C SER A 158 -6.70 9.26 41.88
N HIS A 159 -6.60 9.00 40.58
CA HIS A 159 -6.66 7.63 40.07
C HIS A 159 -5.49 7.29 39.12
N PRO A 160 -4.73 6.23 39.43
CA PRO A 160 -3.92 5.49 38.47
C PRO A 160 -4.82 4.47 37.76
N GLY A 161 -4.60 4.21 36.47
CA GLY A 161 -5.35 3.18 35.76
C GLY A 161 -5.21 3.24 34.26
N ASP A 162 -4.35 2.38 33.72
CA ASP A 162 -4.20 2.10 32.31
C ASP A 162 -5.49 1.49 31.73
N GLY A 163 -6.20 2.27 30.91
CA GLY A 163 -7.36 1.81 30.15
C GLY A 163 -7.24 2.21 28.69
N VAL A 164 -6.77 1.29 27.85
CA VAL A 164 -6.74 1.48 26.39
C VAL A 164 -8.16 1.29 25.84
N HIS A 165 -8.94 2.37 25.77
CA HIS A 165 -10.22 2.36 25.05
C HIS A 165 -9.97 2.54 23.54
N ARG A 166 -10.12 1.46 22.76
CA ARG A 166 -10.30 1.54 21.29
C ARG A 166 -11.71 2.05 21.01
N HIS A 167 -11.84 3.31 20.59
CA HIS A 167 -13.06 3.75 19.92
C HIS A 167 -13.10 3.20 18.49
N SER A 168 -13.86 2.12 18.33
CA SER A 168 -14.36 1.69 17.03
C SER A 168 -15.37 2.72 16.53
N ARG A 169 -15.04 3.49 15.50
CA ARG A 169 -16.03 4.32 14.79
C ARG A 169 -16.94 3.39 14.00
N LYS A 170 -18.08 3.00 14.59
CA LYS A 170 -19.29 2.70 13.83
C LYS A 170 -19.95 4.03 13.53
N HIS A 171 -20.08 4.37 12.24
CA HIS A 171 -21.23 5.03 11.59
C HIS A 171 -20.78 5.69 10.28
N GLY A 172 -21.47 5.33 9.19
CA GLY A 172 -21.24 5.83 7.85
C GLY A 172 -21.66 4.83 6.79
N SER A 173 -22.92 4.36 6.85
CA SER A 173 -23.57 3.63 5.77
C SER A 173 -23.62 4.50 4.51
N ARG A 174 -22.76 4.22 3.53
CA ARG A 174 -22.98 4.63 2.14
C ARG A 174 -23.33 3.37 1.35
N THR A 175 -24.62 3.21 1.13
CA THR A 175 -25.19 2.25 0.19
C THR A 175 -24.76 2.65 -1.23
N TYR A 176 -24.24 1.69 -1.98
CA TYR A 176 -24.08 1.82 -3.43
C TYR A 176 -25.47 1.87 -4.07
N PRO A 177 -25.74 2.77 -5.03
CA PRO A 177 -26.92 2.63 -5.86
C PRO A 177 -26.75 1.41 -6.78
N GLN A 178 -27.61 0.41 -6.57
CA GLN A 178 -27.84 -0.69 -7.53
C GLN A 178 -28.29 -0.08 -8.86
N ARG A 179 -27.46 -0.19 -9.91
CA ARG A 179 -27.93 0.06 -11.28
C ARG A 179 -28.72 -1.16 -11.74
N GLY A 180 -29.91 -0.88 -12.27
CA GLY A 180 -31.00 -1.82 -12.50
C GLY A 180 -30.69 -2.97 -13.45
N SER A 181 -31.45 -4.03 -13.21
CA SER A 181 -31.61 -5.22 -14.04
C SER A 181 -31.86 -4.87 -15.51
N ALA A 182 -31.04 -5.40 -16.41
CA ALA A 182 -31.40 -5.55 -17.80
C ALA A 182 -32.37 -6.75 -17.96
N PRO A 183 -33.45 -6.64 -18.75
CA PRO A 183 -34.40 -7.73 -18.92
C PRO A 183 -33.83 -8.84 -19.82
N ALA A 184 -34.14 -10.08 -19.44
CA ALA A 184 -33.85 -11.28 -20.19
C ALA A 184 -34.56 -11.27 -21.55
N ALA A 185 -33.79 -11.38 -22.65
CA ALA A 185 -34.34 -11.74 -23.95
C ALA A 185 -34.52 -13.26 -24.01
N ARG A 186 -35.77 -13.68 -24.20
CA ARG A 186 -36.15 -15.04 -24.58
C ARG A 186 -36.02 -15.20 -26.10
N ARG A 187 -35.48 -16.36 -26.49
CA ARG A 187 -35.46 -17.03 -27.81
C ARG A 187 -34.55 -16.46 -28.88
#